data_AF-A0A2S7SUQ2-F1
#
_entry.id   AF-A0A2S7SUQ2-F1
#
_cell.length_a   1.000
_cell.length_b   1.000
_cell.length_c   1.000
_cell.angle_alpha   90.00
_cell.angle_beta   90.00
_cell.angle_gamma   90.00
#
_symmetry.space_group_name_H-M   'P 1'
#
loop_
_entity.id
_entity.type
_entity.pdbx_description
1 polymer ?
#
loop_
_entity_poly.entity_id
_entity_poly.type
_entity_poly.pdbx_seq_one_letter_code
_entity_poly.pdbx_strand_id
1 'polypeptide(L)'
;MNTICIEYSGMRPIVQEAVSKTNKLLQDPRFYDNVARHSWFDLSTASPMEIAVLMRNAAFKMEVDLYYAISPVKNIDLYDDDRNPDIIHMNIWKLERPVASICNTLLHSCVHAVNARHGNHYFGHGDTTLAGKELTAPYLIGNIGEEMLDGKNKYNVQLEHDVIIPGTRVIKDHLRTYEY
;
A
#
# COMPACT_ATOMS: atom_id res chain seq x y z
N MET A 1 -12.55 11.65 16.17
CA MET A 1 -11.74 11.27 14.99
C MET A 1 -12.17 9.88 14.62
N ASN A 2 -12.69 9.70 13.41
CA ASN A 2 -13.04 8.40 12.86
C ASN A 2 -11.83 7.95 12.06
N THR A 3 -11.15 6.89 12.49
CA THR A 3 -9.96 6.38 11.80
C THR A 3 -10.01 4.86 11.79
N ILE A 4 -9.40 4.28 10.76
CA ILE A 4 -9.02 2.87 10.72
C ILE A 4 -8.07 2.62 11.91
N CYS A 5 -8.30 1.52 12.63
CA CYS A 5 -7.49 1.10 13.76
C CYS A 5 -7.13 -0.37 13.63
N ILE A 6 -5.84 -0.69 13.62
CA ILE A 6 -5.35 -2.08 13.57
C ILE A 6 -5.03 -2.55 14.99
N GLU A 7 -5.53 -3.71 15.36
CA GLU A 7 -5.30 -4.36 16.65
C GLU A 7 -4.51 -5.66 16.44
N TYR A 8 -3.57 -5.95 17.35
CA TYR A 8 -2.83 -7.22 17.36
C TYR A 8 -2.65 -7.69 18.80
N SER A 9 -3.26 -8.83 19.12
CA SER A 9 -3.27 -9.41 20.47
C SER A 9 -2.15 -10.43 20.70
N GLY A 10 -1.32 -10.71 19.69
CA GLY A 10 -0.22 -11.68 19.80
C GLY A 10 1.06 -11.09 20.39
N MET A 11 2.08 -11.94 20.54
CA MET A 11 3.32 -11.63 21.25
C MET A 11 4.52 -11.32 20.34
N ARG A 12 4.36 -11.30 19.01
CA ARG A 12 5.51 -11.05 18.10
C ARG A 12 5.88 -9.56 18.09
N PRO A 13 7.07 -9.16 18.60
CA PRO A 13 7.40 -7.74 18.77
C PRO A 13 7.41 -6.96 17.46
N ILE A 14 7.90 -7.58 16.37
CA ILE A 14 7.97 -6.93 15.06
C ILE A 14 6.57 -6.58 14.50
N VAL A 15 5.56 -7.40 14.80
CA VAL A 15 4.17 -7.15 14.39
C VAL A 15 3.55 -6.07 15.27
N GLN A 16 3.80 -6.11 16.59
CA GLN A 16 3.37 -5.04 17.51
C GLN A 16 3.94 -3.67 17.10
N GLU A 17 5.23 -3.62 16.74
CA GLU A 17 5.88 -2.41 16.27
C GLU A 17 5.27 -1.91 14.95
N ALA A 18 5.07 -2.82 13.98
CA ALA A 18 4.47 -2.46 12.70
C ALA A 18 3.05 -1.92 12.87
N VAL A 19 2.20 -2.59 13.67
CA VAL A 19 0.84 -2.13 13.99
C VAL A 19 0.87 -0.73 14.64
N SER A 20 1.76 -0.51 15.60
CA SER A 20 1.93 0.80 16.24
C SER A 20 2.30 1.90 15.24
N LYS A 21 3.24 1.62 14.33
CA LYS A 21 3.67 2.58 13.29
C LYS A 21 2.58 2.83 12.24
N THR A 22 1.89 1.80 11.78
CA THR A 22 0.79 1.94 10.82
C THR A 22 -0.36 2.74 11.41
N ASN A 23 -0.76 2.48 12.66
CA ASN A 23 -1.79 3.29 13.33
C ASN A 23 -1.39 4.77 13.46
N LYS A 24 -0.10 5.06 13.71
CA LYS A 24 0.39 6.45 13.71
C LYS A 24 0.33 7.09 12.32
N LEU A 25 0.67 6.36 11.25
CA LEU A 25 0.53 6.85 9.88
C LEU A 25 -0.93 7.15 9.51
N LEU A 26 -1.85 6.26 9.87
CA LEU A 26 -3.30 6.46 9.64
C LEU A 26 -3.87 7.66 10.41
N GLN A 27 -3.16 8.16 11.42
CA GLN A 27 -3.52 9.38 12.13
C GLN A 27 -2.81 10.64 11.58
N ASP A 28 -1.85 10.49 10.68
CA ASP A 28 -1.06 11.59 10.13
C ASP A 28 -1.73 12.19 8.89
N PRO A 29 -2.17 13.46 8.91
CA PRO A 29 -2.76 14.11 7.74
C PRO A 29 -1.86 14.10 6.50
N ARG A 30 -0.54 14.14 6.69
CA ARG A 30 0.44 14.16 5.59
C ARG A 30 0.42 12.87 4.77
N PHE A 31 0.05 11.75 5.39
CA PHE A 31 -0.12 10.48 4.68
C PHE A 31 -1.21 10.60 3.63
N TYR A 32 -2.38 11.10 4.03
CA TYR A 32 -3.50 11.33 3.11
C TYR A 32 -3.21 12.39 2.06
N ASP A 33 -2.47 13.45 2.42
CA ASP A 33 -2.05 14.47 1.45
C ASP A 33 -1.13 13.86 0.37
N ASN A 34 -0.24 12.92 0.74
CA ASN A 34 0.62 12.23 -0.22
C ASN A 34 -0.19 11.29 -1.12
N VAL A 35 -1.17 10.57 -0.57
CA VAL A 35 -2.09 9.75 -1.38
C VAL A 35 -2.88 10.62 -2.36
N ALA A 36 -3.43 11.74 -1.90
CA ALA A 36 -4.24 12.65 -2.70
C ALA A 36 -3.47 13.34 -3.84
N ARG A 37 -2.15 13.46 -3.73
CA ARG A 37 -1.26 14.04 -4.75
C ARG A 37 -0.83 13.05 -5.83
N HIS A 38 -1.09 11.76 -5.66
CA HIS A 38 -0.80 10.80 -6.70
C HIS A 38 -1.59 11.13 -7.98
N SER A 39 -1.02 10.87 -9.15
CA SER A 39 -1.65 11.24 -10.42
C SER A 39 -2.86 10.36 -10.73
N TRP A 40 -2.74 9.06 -10.52
CA TRP A 40 -3.76 8.05 -10.82
C TRP A 40 -3.41 6.71 -10.17
N PHE A 41 -4.37 5.79 -10.08
CA PHE A 41 -4.15 4.41 -9.64
C PHE A 41 -4.71 3.44 -10.67
N ASP A 42 -3.96 2.39 -10.99
CA ASP A 42 -4.40 1.36 -11.94
C ASP A 42 -5.70 0.69 -11.47
N LEU A 43 -6.57 0.40 -12.43
CA LEU A 43 -7.88 -0.25 -12.25
C LEU A 43 -8.89 0.54 -11.39
N SER A 44 -8.53 1.75 -10.94
CA SER A 44 -9.39 2.53 -10.03
C SER A 44 -10.48 3.30 -10.77
N THR A 45 -11.70 3.24 -10.26
CA THR A 45 -12.80 4.16 -10.63
C THR A 45 -12.85 5.40 -9.75
N ALA A 46 -12.09 5.43 -8.65
CA ALA A 46 -11.95 6.57 -7.77
C ALA A 46 -10.63 7.31 -8.01
N SER A 47 -10.67 8.63 -7.98
CA SER A 47 -9.47 9.47 -8.01
C SER A 47 -8.64 9.30 -6.72
N PRO A 48 -7.33 9.61 -6.75
CA PRO A 48 -6.48 9.57 -5.57
C PRO A 48 -6.98 10.45 -4.41
N MET A 49 -7.57 11.62 -4.72
CA MET A 49 -8.23 12.48 -3.74
C MET A 49 -9.44 11.79 -3.10
N GLU A 50 -10.31 11.16 -3.89
CA GLU A 50 -11.47 10.42 -3.36
C GLU A 50 -11.02 9.28 -2.46
N ILE A 51 -10.02 8.49 -2.85
CA ILE A 51 -9.48 7.40 -2.03
C ILE A 51 -8.91 7.93 -0.72
N ALA A 52 -8.12 9.01 -0.76
CA ALA A 52 -7.60 9.64 0.45
C ALA A 52 -8.71 10.09 1.40
N VAL A 53 -9.78 10.69 0.88
CA VAL A 53 -10.96 11.10 1.66
C VAL A 53 -11.70 9.89 2.23
N LEU A 54 -11.94 8.85 1.44
CA LEU A 54 -12.60 7.62 1.88
C LEU A 54 -11.82 6.95 3.02
N MET A 55 -10.51 6.77 2.84
CA MET A 55 -9.65 6.18 3.85
C MET A 55 -9.57 7.04 5.13
N ARG A 56 -9.50 8.37 4.99
CA ARG A 56 -9.42 9.28 6.14
C ARG A 56 -10.70 9.32 6.97
N ASN A 57 -11.85 9.14 6.33
CA ASN A 57 -13.16 9.18 7.00
C ASN A 57 -13.63 7.81 7.47
N ALA A 58 -12.94 6.73 7.07
CA ALA A 58 -13.26 5.38 7.48
C ALA A 58 -13.12 5.21 9.00
N ALA A 59 -14.11 4.57 9.61
CA ALA A 59 -14.13 4.25 11.04
C ALA A 59 -14.46 2.76 11.22
N PHE A 60 -13.42 1.94 11.32
CA PHE A 60 -13.56 0.52 11.63
C PHE A 60 -12.25 0.00 12.25
N LYS A 61 -12.33 -1.21 12.81
CA LYS A 61 -11.20 -1.90 13.41
C LYS A 61 -10.82 -3.09 12.54
N MET A 62 -9.53 -3.32 12.40
CA MET A 62 -8.99 -4.52 11.78
C MET A 62 -8.16 -5.29 12.79
N GLU A 63 -8.23 -6.62 12.76
CA GLU A 63 -7.44 -7.51 13.61
C GLU A 63 -6.37 -8.23 12.79
N VAL A 64 -5.13 -8.28 13.29
CA VAL A 64 -4.06 -9.07 12.70
C VAL A 64 -4.12 -10.50 13.23
N ASP A 65 -4.37 -11.44 12.33
CA ASP A 65 -4.29 -12.87 12.58
C ASP A 65 -3.03 -13.45 11.91
N LEU A 66 -2.29 -14.29 12.63
CA LEU A 66 -1.06 -14.88 12.12
C LEU A 66 -1.27 -16.36 11.81
N TYR A 67 -0.93 -16.76 10.59
CA TYR A 67 -1.03 -18.15 10.18
C TYR A 67 0.30 -18.70 9.67
N TYR A 68 0.47 -20.01 9.78
CA TYR A 68 1.53 -20.73 9.07
C TYR A 68 1.00 -21.21 7.72
N ALA A 69 1.59 -20.74 6.62
CA ALA A 69 1.31 -21.35 5.33
C ALA A 69 1.77 -22.82 5.34
N ILE A 70 1.01 -23.68 4.64
CA ILE A 70 1.28 -25.14 4.52
C ILE A 70 2.70 -25.41 3.99
N SER A 71 3.25 -24.49 3.19
CA SER A 71 4.64 -24.56 2.74
C SER A 71 5.30 -23.19 2.88
N PRO A 72 6.54 -23.12 3.39
CA PRO A 72 7.31 -21.87 3.49
C PRO A 72 7.65 -21.29 2.11
N VAL A 73 7.53 -22.09 1.04
CA VAL A 73 7.78 -21.68 -0.35
C VAL A 73 6.56 -20.94 -0.95
N LYS A 74 5.38 -21.01 -0.32
CA LYS A 74 4.22 -20.23 -0.77
C LYS A 74 4.47 -18.74 -0.46
N ASN A 75 4.68 -17.98 -1.53
CA ASN A 75 5.18 -16.60 -1.54
C ASN A 75 4.11 -15.52 -1.36
N ILE A 76 3.10 -15.77 -0.52
CA ILE A 76 2.16 -14.71 -0.16
C ILE A 76 2.48 -14.20 1.24
N ASP A 77 2.59 -12.89 1.35
CA ASP A 77 2.84 -12.18 2.61
C ASP A 77 1.57 -12.12 3.47
N LEU A 78 0.44 -11.90 2.80
CA LEU A 78 -0.90 -11.86 3.36
C LEU A 78 -1.91 -12.44 2.37
N TYR A 79 -3.14 -12.67 2.82
CA TYR A 79 -4.31 -12.71 1.95
C TYR A 79 -5.44 -11.88 2.56
N ASP A 80 -6.19 -11.19 1.71
CA ASP A 80 -7.40 -10.47 2.09
C ASP A 80 -8.62 -11.35 1.81
N ASP A 81 -9.58 -11.39 2.74
CA ASP A 81 -10.89 -12.01 2.55
C ASP A 81 -11.95 -10.91 2.39
N ASP A 82 -12.46 -10.73 1.17
CA ASP A 82 -13.50 -9.73 0.89
C ASP A 82 -14.77 -9.95 1.72
N ARG A 83 -15.00 -11.17 2.23
CA ARG A 83 -16.14 -11.48 3.13
C ARG A 83 -15.84 -11.15 4.58
N ASN A 84 -14.57 -11.00 4.94
CA ASN A 84 -14.11 -10.63 6.26
C ASN A 84 -13.04 -9.52 6.19
N PRO A 85 -13.40 -8.33 5.70
CA PRO A 85 -12.46 -7.23 5.47
C PRO A 85 -12.00 -6.56 6.79
N ASP A 86 -12.27 -7.17 7.94
CA ASP A 86 -11.80 -6.76 9.26
C ASP A 86 -10.64 -7.63 9.77
N ILE A 87 -10.24 -8.67 9.04
CA ILE A 87 -9.12 -9.53 9.43
C ILE A 87 -7.98 -9.42 8.42
N ILE A 88 -6.78 -9.17 8.94
CA ILE A 88 -5.53 -9.18 8.19
C ILE A 88 -4.81 -10.50 8.49
N HIS A 89 -4.87 -11.45 7.56
CA HIS A 89 -4.18 -12.71 7.70
C HIS A 89 -2.74 -12.58 7.20
N MET A 90 -1.77 -12.63 8.11
CA MET A 90 -0.35 -12.52 7.79
C MET A 90 0.38 -13.86 7.92
N ASN A 91 1.22 -14.16 6.94
CA ASN A 91 2.03 -15.37 6.92
C ASN A 91 3.24 -15.23 7.84
N ILE A 92 3.35 -16.08 8.86
CA ILE A 92 4.45 -16.07 9.82
C ILE A 92 5.82 -16.22 9.14
N TRP A 93 5.91 -16.99 8.05
CA TRP A 93 7.16 -17.20 7.30
C TRP A 93 7.69 -15.93 6.63
N LYS A 94 6.89 -14.87 6.55
CA LYS A 94 7.20 -13.62 5.85
C LYS A 94 7.42 -12.44 6.80
N LEU A 95 7.57 -12.72 8.10
CA LEU A 95 7.80 -11.68 9.11
C LEU A 95 9.28 -11.28 9.24
N GLU A 96 10.23 -12.06 8.71
CA GLU A 96 11.66 -11.72 8.73
C GLU A 96 12.01 -10.69 7.64
N ARG A 97 11.50 -9.47 7.80
CA ARG A 97 11.71 -8.33 6.90
C ARG A 97 11.60 -7.01 7.66
N PRO A 98 12.02 -5.87 7.08
CA PRO A 98 11.97 -4.59 7.77
C PRO A 98 10.55 -4.22 8.23
N VAL A 99 10.46 -3.56 9.40
CA VAL A 99 9.18 -3.14 9.98
C VAL A 99 8.37 -2.28 9.00
N ALA A 100 9.01 -1.38 8.25
CA ALA A 100 8.33 -0.55 7.26
C ALA A 100 7.70 -1.37 6.12
N SER A 101 8.33 -2.47 5.70
CA SER A 101 7.77 -3.41 4.72
C SER A 101 6.58 -4.18 5.29
N ILE A 102 6.56 -4.46 6.59
CA ILE A 102 5.35 -4.99 7.25
C ILE A 102 4.26 -3.91 7.31
N CYS A 103 4.59 -2.65 7.59
CA CYS A 103 3.63 -1.55 7.55
C CYS A 103 3.01 -1.38 6.16
N ASN A 104 3.79 -1.54 5.09
CA ASN A 104 3.31 -1.57 3.70
C ASN A 104 2.18 -2.59 3.52
N THR A 105 2.44 -3.85 3.92
CA THR A 105 1.47 -4.95 3.92
C THR A 105 0.21 -4.62 4.73
N LEU A 106 0.34 -4.02 5.92
CA LEU A 106 -0.82 -3.63 6.72
C LEU A 106 -1.65 -2.54 6.04
N LEU A 107 -1.01 -1.53 5.45
CA LEU A 107 -1.69 -0.46 4.71
C LEU A 107 -2.38 -0.97 3.46
N HIS A 108 -1.76 -1.90 2.73
CA HIS A 108 -2.34 -2.59 1.59
C HIS A 108 -3.70 -3.21 1.97
N SER A 109 -3.74 -3.99 3.05
CA SER A 109 -4.99 -4.57 3.56
C SER A 109 -6.00 -3.50 4.02
N CYS A 110 -5.56 -2.39 4.61
CA CYS A 110 -6.48 -1.29 4.93
C CYS A 110 -7.15 -0.71 3.68
N VAL A 111 -6.42 -0.57 2.56
CA VAL A 111 -7.00 -0.10 1.30
C VAL A 111 -8.07 -1.08 0.81
N HIS A 112 -7.80 -2.39 0.84
CA HIS A 112 -8.80 -3.41 0.52
C HIS A 112 -10.03 -3.34 1.42
N ALA A 113 -9.84 -3.15 2.72
CA ALA A 113 -10.92 -3.02 3.69
C ALA A 113 -11.81 -1.80 3.45
N VAL A 114 -11.25 -0.67 3.01
CA VAL A 114 -12.03 0.50 2.60
C VAL A 114 -12.74 0.21 1.27
N ASN A 115 -12.06 -0.37 0.29
CA ASN A 115 -12.64 -0.73 -1.00
C ASN A 115 -13.89 -1.63 -0.85
N ALA A 116 -13.80 -2.66 -0.01
CA ALA A 116 -14.91 -3.58 0.25
C ALA A 116 -16.15 -2.91 0.88
N ARG A 117 -15.96 -1.80 1.61
CA ARG A 117 -17.04 -1.06 2.31
C ARG A 117 -17.69 0.03 1.49
N HIS A 118 -17.05 0.46 0.41
CA HIS A 118 -17.50 1.56 -0.42
C HIS A 118 -17.84 1.08 -1.83
N GLY A 119 -18.82 0.16 -1.94
CA GLY A 119 -19.15 -0.56 -3.19
C GLY A 119 -19.55 0.28 -4.41
N ASN A 120 -19.69 1.60 -4.29
CA ASN A 120 -19.84 2.52 -5.43
C ASN A 120 -18.49 2.96 -6.04
N HIS A 121 -17.38 2.69 -5.35
CA HIS A 121 -16.03 2.95 -5.78
C HIS A 121 -15.29 1.62 -5.87
N TYR A 122 -14.43 1.48 -6.87
CA TYR A 122 -13.53 0.34 -6.98
C TYR A 122 -12.11 0.87 -7.12
N PHE A 123 -11.23 0.45 -6.23
CA PHE A 123 -9.80 0.78 -6.23
C PHE A 123 -8.97 -0.37 -5.66
N GLY A 124 -9.48 -1.60 -5.74
CA GLY A 124 -8.71 -2.82 -5.51
C GLY A 124 -7.85 -3.19 -6.71
N HIS A 125 -7.20 -4.35 -6.66
CA HIS A 125 -6.32 -4.81 -7.73
C HIS A 125 -6.83 -6.03 -8.52
N GLY A 126 -8.06 -6.51 -8.28
CA GLY A 126 -8.61 -7.67 -9.00
C GLY A 126 -8.08 -8.99 -8.45
N ASP A 127 -7.63 -9.90 -9.32
CA ASP A 127 -7.22 -11.27 -8.93
C ASP A 127 -5.87 -11.34 -8.16
N THR A 128 -5.29 -12.54 -7.99
CA THR A 128 -4.05 -12.77 -7.21
C THR A 128 -2.75 -12.76 -8.02
N THR A 129 -2.78 -12.50 -9.34
CA THR A 129 -1.56 -12.47 -10.18
C THR A 129 -0.72 -11.19 -9.98
N LEU A 130 0.56 -11.30 -9.60
CA LEU A 130 1.39 -10.12 -9.27
C LEU A 130 1.65 -9.16 -10.46
N ALA A 131 1.73 -9.69 -11.68
CA ALA A 131 2.11 -8.90 -12.85
C ALA A 131 1.07 -7.82 -13.17
N GLY A 132 1.52 -6.55 -13.19
CA GLY A 132 0.67 -5.40 -13.54
C GLY A 132 -0.11 -4.78 -12.38
N LYS A 133 0.08 -5.22 -11.13
CA LYS A 133 -0.63 -4.67 -9.97
C LYS A 133 0.13 -3.62 -9.18
N GLU A 134 1.42 -3.45 -9.46
CA GLU A 134 2.32 -2.56 -8.71
C GLU A 134 1.86 -1.09 -8.71
N LEU A 135 1.04 -0.69 -9.69
CA LEU A 135 0.52 0.67 -9.85
C LEU A 135 -0.92 0.85 -9.32
N THR A 136 -1.52 -0.20 -8.73
CA THR A 136 -2.87 -0.13 -8.15
C THR A 136 -2.83 0.55 -6.77
N ALA A 137 -3.99 1.03 -6.31
CA ALA A 137 -4.07 1.80 -5.06
C ALA A 137 -3.51 1.03 -3.83
N PRO A 138 -3.80 -0.27 -3.60
CA PRO A 138 -3.27 -0.98 -2.43
C PRO A 138 -1.73 -0.98 -2.38
N TYR A 139 -1.08 -1.26 -3.51
CA TYR A 139 0.38 -1.29 -3.60
C TYR A 139 1.00 0.10 -3.44
N LEU A 140 0.52 1.08 -4.22
CA LEU A 140 1.12 2.41 -4.21
C LEU A 140 0.88 3.14 -2.87
N ILE A 141 -0.27 2.95 -2.23
CA ILE A 141 -0.53 3.53 -0.91
C ILE A 141 0.30 2.84 0.17
N GLY A 142 0.49 1.51 0.07
CA GLY A 142 1.44 0.77 0.91
C GLY A 142 2.86 1.33 0.78
N ASN A 143 3.31 1.58 -0.45
CA ASN A 143 4.63 2.17 -0.74
C ASN A 143 4.77 3.58 -0.17
N ILE A 144 3.77 4.46 -0.33
CA ILE A 144 3.78 5.81 0.25
C ILE A 144 4.00 5.73 1.77
N GLY A 145 3.30 4.81 2.46
CA GLY A 145 3.47 4.62 3.90
C GLY A 145 4.85 4.08 4.27
N GLU A 146 5.38 3.12 3.52
CA GLU A 146 6.73 2.60 3.70
C GLU A 146 7.79 3.69 3.57
N GLU A 147 7.71 4.53 2.53
CA GLU A 147 8.64 5.63 2.28
C GLU A 147 8.62 6.67 3.40
N MET A 148 7.43 7.01 3.91
CA MET A 148 7.27 7.92 5.04
C MET A 148 7.93 7.38 6.33
N LEU A 149 8.05 6.06 6.49
CA LEU A 149 8.67 5.43 7.65
C LEU A 149 10.18 5.22 7.47
N ASP A 150 10.61 4.81 6.28
CA ASP A 150 12.01 4.52 5.98
C ASP A 150 12.83 5.79 5.68
N GLY A 151 12.17 6.92 5.41
CA GLY A 151 12.84 8.17 5.02
C GLY A 151 13.55 8.08 3.66
N LYS A 152 13.30 7.00 2.90
CA LYS A 152 13.84 6.77 1.56
C LYS A 152 12.74 6.98 0.54
N ASN A 153 12.91 7.96 -0.33
CA ASN A 153 12.01 8.25 -1.44
C ASN A 153 12.36 7.29 -2.60
N LYS A 154 11.64 6.17 -2.73
CA LYS A 154 11.95 5.11 -3.70
C LYS A 154 11.35 5.39 -5.10
N TYR A 155 10.45 6.36 -5.25
CA TYR A 155 9.75 6.67 -6.52
C TYR A 155 9.87 8.12 -7.04
N ASN A 156 11.06 8.72 -7.01
CA ASN A 156 11.35 9.95 -7.78
C ASN A 156 11.45 9.72 -9.33
N VAL A 157 10.80 8.70 -9.89
CA VAL A 157 10.98 8.29 -11.31
C VAL A 157 9.77 8.61 -12.21
N GLN A 158 8.73 9.32 -11.72
CA GLN A 158 7.53 9.58 -12.56
C GLN A 158 6.96 11.01 -12.50
N LEU A 159 7.80 12.02 -12.28
CA LEU A 159 7.41 13.44 -12.44
C LEU A 159 8.07 14.16 -13.62
N GLU A 160 8.86 13.47 -14.44
CA GLU A 160 9.44 14.02 -15.68
C GLU A 160 9.05 13.18 -16.91
N HIS A 161 7.80 13.25 -17.34
CA HIS A 161 7.29 12.99 -18.72
C HIS A 161 5.79 13.34 -18.64
N ASP A 162 5.21 14.38 -19.24
CA ASP A 162 5.51 15.06 -20.49
C ASP A 162 5.16 16.55 -20.37
N VAL A 163 6.15 17.44 -20.48
CA VAL A 163 5.92 18.80 -20.96
C VAL A 163 6.43 18.84 -22.39
N ILE A 164 5.56 18.55 -23.35
CA ILE A 164 5.83 18.80 -24.77
C ILE A 164 5.85 20.31 -24.95
N ILE A 165 7.04 20.91 -24.94
CA ILE A 165 7.23 22.28 -25.41
C ILE A 165 7.17 22.23 -26.96
N PRO A 166 6.24 22.94 -27.61
CA PRO A 166 6.17 22.96 -29.07
C PRO A 166 7.48 23.53 -29.64
N GLY A 167 8.27 22.69 -30.30
CA GLY A 167 9.48 23.12 -31.03
C GLY A 167 10.76 22.31 -30.76
N THR A 168 10.79 21.40 -29.78
CA THR A 168 12.02 20.66 -29.45
C THR A 168 11.94 19.21 -29.93
N ARG A 169 12.81 18.84 -30.88
CA ARG A 169 12.95 17.47 -31.38
C ARG A 169 13.88 16.70 -30.45
N VAL A 170 13.34 15.74 -29.68
CA VAL A 170 14.16 14.85 -28.83
C VAL A 170 14.69 13.70 -29.67
N ILE A 171 16.01 13.63 -29.81
CA ILE A 171 16.74 12.49 -30.38
C ILE A 171 16.87 11.45 -29.26
N LYS A 172 16.34 10.24 -29.46
CA LYS A 172 16.59 9.10 -28.57
C LYS A 172 18.00 8.59 -28.86
N ASP A 173 18.90 8.63 -27.89
CA ASP A 173 20.05 7.73 -27.85
C ASP A 173 20.56 7.48 -26.41
N HIS A 174 21.13 6.29 -26.28
CA HIS A 174 21.48 5.48 -25.11
C HIS A 174 22.21 6.12 -23.93
N LEU A 175 21.97 5.58 -22.72
CA LEU A 175 23.05 5.21 -21.78
C LEU A 175 22.68 3.95 -20.96
N ARG A 176 23.16 2.79 -21.41
CA ARG A 176 23.53 1.66 -20.54
C ARG A 176 25.06 1.63 -20.52
N THR A 177 25.67 1.76 -19.35
CA THR A 177 27.04 1.36 -19.09
C THR A 177 27.10 0.81 -17.67
N TYR A 178 27.43 -0.48 -17.54
CA TYR A 178 27.88 -1.11 -16.30
C TYR A 178 29.40 -1.21 -16.35
N GLU A 179 30.10 -0.80 -15.29
CA GLU A 179 31.52 -1.06 -14.97
C GLU A 179 31.69 -0.80 -13.44
N TYR A 180 32.29 -1.61 -12.57
CA TYR A 180 32.99 -2.91 -12.63
C TYR A 180 32.56 -3.78 -11.44
#